data_AF-A0A918Q4N5-F1
#
_entry.id   AF-A0A918Q4N5-F1
#
_cell.length_a   1.000
_cell.length_b   1.000
_cell.length_c   1.000
_cell.angle_alpha   90.00
_cell.angle_beta   90.00
_cell.angle_gamma   90.00
#
_symmetry.space_group_name_H-M   'P 1'
#
loop_
_entity.id
_entity.type
_entity.pdbx_description
1 polymer ?
#
loop_
_entity_poly.entity_id
_entity_poly.type
_entity_poly.pdbx_seq_one_letter_code
_entity_poly.pdbx_strand_id
1 'polypeptide(L)' 'MKTSYLDYYKMILKKVSFNRALLKKEYFKAIRSLSKNEADQLKEWMDRETGSKVKSPDLEEPQLVYQEVNTMGTRSN' A
#
# COMPACT_ATOMS: atom_id res chain seq x y z
N MET A 1 10.01 -3.25 -23.06
CA MET A 1 10.14 -3.63 -21.63
C MET A 1 8.76 -3.63 -21.02
N LYS A 2 8.36 -4.68 -20.29
CA LYS A 2 7.12 -4.67 -19.51
C LYS A 2 7.41 -3.90 -18.21
N THR A 3 6.85 -2.70 -18.05
CA THR A 3 6.85 -2.01 -16.76
C THR A 3 5.90 -2.74 -15.81
N SER A 4 6.41 -3.18 -14.67
CA SER A 4 5.56 -3.74 -13.60
C SER A 4 4.69 -2.63 -13.00
N TYR A 5 3.58 -3.00 -12.37
CA TYR A 5 2.76 -2.02 -11.64
C TYR A 5 3.56 -1.33 -10.54
N LEU A 6 4.46 -2.05 -9.87
CA LEU A 6 5.39 -1.47 -8.90
C LEU A 6 6.25 -0.35 -9.50
N ASP A 7 6.87 -0.58 -10.65
CA ASP A 7 7.71 0.43 -11.32
C ASP A 7 6.90 1.63 -11.81
N TYR A 8 5.67 1.37 -12.29
CA TYR A 8 4.75 2.43 -12.66
C TYR A 8 4.41 3.35 -11.48
N TYR A 9 4.10 2.79 -10.31
CA TYR A 9 3.83 3.59 -9.12
C TYR A 9 5.07 4.30 -8.59
N LYS A 10 6.26 3.69 -8.60
CA LYS A 10 7.52 4.39 -8.26
C LYS A 10 7.73 5.63 -9.13
N MET A 11 7.48 5.52 -10.44
CA MET A 11 7.58 6.66 -11.36
C MET A 11 6.56 7.76 -11.02
N ILE A 12 5.31 7.41 -10.74
CA ILE A 12 4.28 8.39 -10.35
C ILE A 12 4.71 9.10 -9.07
N LEU A 13 5.10 8.36 -8.02
CA LEU A 13 5.48 8.92 -6.74
C LEU A 13 6.66 9.89 -6.86
N LYS A 14 7.67 9.55 -7.67
CA LYS A 14 8.75 10.49 -8.00
C LYS A 14 8.22 11.76 -8.66
N LYS A 15 7.35 11.62 -9.67
CA LYS A 15 6.78 12.76 -10.41
C LYS A 15 5.95 13.67 -9.51
N VAL A 16 5.18 13.13 -8.56
CA VAL A 16 4.30 13.92 -7.68
C VAL A 16 4.96 14.32 -6.35
N SER A 17 6.22 13.94 -6.13
CA SER A 17 6.96 14.15 -4.87
C SER A 17 7.06 15.62 -4.44
N PHE A 18 6.98 16.56 -5.38
CA PHE A 18 6.98 18.00 -5.10
C PHE A 18 5.72 18.48 -4.36
N ASN A 19 4.61 17.71 -4.40
CA ASN A 19 3.36 18.05 -3.73
C ASN A 19 3.00 16.95 -2.71
N ARG A 20 3.16 17.27 -1.42
CA ARG A 20 2.91 16.31 -0.32
C ARG A 20 1.49 15.75 -0.31
N ALA A 21 0.47 16.57 -0.61
CA ALA A 21 -0.92 16.11 -0.61
C ALA A 21 -1.20 15.14 -1.76
N LEU A 22 -0.63 15.41 -2.95
CA LEU A 22 -0.75 14.54 -4.11
C LEU A 22 0.07 13.25 -3.94
N LEU A 23 1.30 13.36 -3.42
CA LEU A 23 2.14 12.22 -3.08
C LEU A 23 1.43 11.25 -2.14
N LYS A 24 0.81 11.76 -1.06
CA LYS A 24 0.05 10.93 -0.12
C LYS A 24 -1.10 10.19 -0.83
N LYS A 25 -1.88 10.88 -1.68
CA LYS A 25 -2.99 10.28 -2.42
C LYS A 25 -2.53 9.15 -3.34
N GLU A 26 -1.50 9.40 -4.15
CA GLU A 26 -0.97 8.40 -5.08
C GLU A 26 -0.30 7.23 -4.35
N TYR A 27 0.35 7.49 -3.21
CA TYR A 27 0.90 6.43 -2.37
C TYR A 27 -0.18 5.50 -1.81
N PHE A 28 -1.26 6.05 -1.25
CA PHE A 28 -2.39 5.23 -0.81
C PHE A 28 -3.02 4.43 -1.94
N LYS A 29 -3.11 5.01 -3.13
CA LYS A 29 -3.60 4.30 -4.32
C LYS A 29 -2.67 3.14 -4.69
N ALA A 30 -1.37 3.35 -4.67
CA ALA A 30 -0.38 2.33 -4.97
C ALA A 30 -0.47 1.14 -4.00
N ILE A 31 -0.52 1.41 -2.68
CA ILE A 31 -0.64 0.35 -1.66
C ILE A 31 -1.93 -0.47 -1.80
N ARG A 32 -3.03 0.14 -2.26
CA ARG A 32 -4.30 -0.58 -2.49
C ARG A 32 -4.36 -1.36 -3.80
N SER A 33 -3.52 -1.02 -4.78
CA SER A 33 -3.54 -1.64 -6.11
C SER A 33 -2.46 -2.71 -6.29
N LEU A 34 -1.38 -2.63 -5.52
CA LEU A 34 -0.29 -3.60 -5.57
C LEU A 34 -0.59 -4.86 -4.75
N SER A 35 0.04 -5.97 -5.12
CA SER A 35 0.05 -7.16 -4.26
C SER A 35 0.79 -6.87 -2.95
N LYS A 36 0.55 -7.66 -1.89
CA LYS A 36 1.22 -7.47 -0.58
C LYS A 36 2.75 -7.35 -0.72
N ASN A 37 3.36 -8.27 -1.46
CA ASN A 37 4.81 -8.27 -1.71
C ASN A 37 5.29 -7.01 -2.44
N GLU A 38 4.53 -6.52 -3.43
CA GLU A 38 4.90 -5.30 -4.15
C GLU A 38 4.67 -4.05 -3.31
N ALA A 39 3.62 -4.02 -2.47
CA ALA A 39 3.36 -2.93 -1.55
C ALA A 39 4.46 -2.82 -0.48
N ASP A 40 4.93 -3.95 0.06
CA ASP A 40 6.07 -4.00 0.99
C ASP A 40 7.34 -3.45 0.33
N GLN A 41 7.64 -3.89 -0.90
CA GLN A 41 8.76 -3.34 -1.68
C GLN A 41 8.62 -1.84 -1.98
N LEU A 42 7.40 -1.36 -2.23
CA LEU A 42 7.15 0.07 -2.44
C LEU A 42 7.39 0.88 -1.17
N LYS A 43 6.99 0.35 -0.01
CA LYS A 43 7.21 0.97 1.30
C LYS A 43 8.70 1.10 1.60
N GLU A 44 9.45 0.00 1.48
CA GLU A 44 10.91 0.01 1.66
C GLU A 44 11.60 1.01 0.72
N TRP A 45 11.11 1.11 -0.52
CA TRP A 45 11.63 2.05 -1.48
C TRP A 45 11.36 3.51 -1.07
N MET A 46 10.15 3.83 -0.60
CA MET A 46 9.80 5.17 -0.10
C MET A 46 10.61 5.57 1.14
N ASP A 47 10.89 4.64 2.05
CA ASP A 47 11.72 4.89 3.23
C ASP A 47 13.16 5.27 2.83
N ARG A 48 13.71 4.62 1.78
CA ARG A 48 15.02 4.97 1.21
C ARG A 48 15.00 6.33 0.52
N GLU A 49 13.96 6.63 -0.26
CA GLU A 49 13.87 7.89 -1.04
C GLU A 49 13.69 9.12 -0.12
N THR A 50 13.01 8.96 1.02
CA THR A 50 12.76 10.07 1.97
C THR A 50 13.90 10.30 2.97
N GLY A 51 15.01 9.55 2.86
CA GLY A 51 16.19 9.64 3.74
C GLY A 51 15.88 9.37 5.22
N SER A 52 14.66 8.94 5.51
CA SER A 52 14.14 8.78 6.84
C SER A 52 14.55 7.40 7.31
N LYS A 53 15.63 7.31 8.08
CA LYS A 53 15.87 6.16 8.98
C LYS A 53 14.80 6.17 10.08
N VAL A 54 13.52 6.10 9.73
CA VAL A 54 12.46 5.81 10.68
C VAL A 54 12.62 4.33 10.98
N LYS A 55 13.33 4.02 12.07
CA LYS A 55 13.23 2.72 12.72
C LYS A 55 11.74 2.49 12.93
N SER A 56 11.15 1.54 12.21
CA SER A 56 9.75 1.15 12.30
C SER A 56 9.29 1.10 13.76
N PRO A 57 8.45 2.05 14.24
CA PRO A 57 7.67 1.83 15.43
C PRO A 57 6.25 1.53 14.93
N ASP A 58 5.90 0.25 14.94
CA ASP A 58 4.53 -0.23 14.80
C ASP A 58 3.72 0.39 13.64
N LEU A 59 3.81 -0.27 12.49
CA LEU A 59 2.61 -0.41 11.67
C LEU A 59 1.61 -1.23 12.49
N GLU A 60 0.81 -0.57 13.33
CA GLU A 60 -0.54 -1.09 13.53
C GLU A 60 -1.19 -1.08 12.14
N GLU A 61 -1.28 -2.27 11.55
CA GLU A 61 -2.15 -2.49 10.41
C GLU A 61 -3.51 -1.88 10.78
N PRO A 62 -4.04 -0.87 10.04
CA PRO A 62 -5.44 -0.55 10.20
C PRO A 62 -6.17 -1.85 9.88
N GLN A 63 -6.78 -2.46 10.91
CA GLN A 63 -7.56 -3.68 10.77
C GLN A 63 -8.57 -3.41 9.66
N LEU A 64 -8.25 -3.85 8.45
CA LEU A 64 -9.22 -4.05 7.41
C LEU A 64 -10.09 -5.14 7.99
N VAL A 65 -11.19 -4.73 8.61
CA VAL A 65 -12.32 -5.59 8.91
C VAL A 65 -12.77 -6.12 7.56
N TYR A 66 -12.18 -7.24 7.15
CA TYR A 66 -12.84 -8.14 6.23
C TYR A 66 -14.08 -8.57 6.99
N GLN A 67 -15.21 -7.96 6.64
CA GLN A 67 -16.49 -8.41 7.11
C GLN A 67 -16.68 -9.79 6.48
N GLU A 68 -16.37 -10.82 7.26
CA GLU A 68 -16.64 -12.21 6.90
C GLU A 68 -18.13 -12.31 6.58
N VAL A 69 -18.43 -12.56 5.31
CA VAL A 69 -19.75 -13.00 4.87
C VAL A 69 -19.98 -14.40 5.42
N ASN A 70 -20.33 -14.49 6.70
CA ASN A 70 -20.77 -15.73 7.31
C ASN A 70 -22.15 -16.09 6.73
N THR A 71 -22.09 -16.81 5.61
CA THR A 71 -23.17 -17.69 5.17
C THR A 71 -23.26 -18.83 6.18
N MET A 72 -24.17 -18.74 7.15
CA MET A 72 -24.66 -19.92 7.86
C MET A 72 -26.17 -20.01 7.68
N GLY A 73 -26.55 -20.54 6.53
CA GLY A 73 -27.72 -21.39 6.48
C GLY A 73 -27.38 -22.71 7.17
N THR A 74 -28.09 -23.02 8.25
CA THR A 74 -28.85 -24.27 8.44
C THR A 74 -29.59 -24.14 9.77
N ARG A 75 -30.87 -23.75 9.70
CA ARG A 75 -31.83 -24.09 10.75
C ARG A 75 -32.27 -25.52 10.47
N SER A 76 -31.69 -26.47 11.20
CA SER A 76 -32.15 -27.86 11.23
C SER A 76 -32.73 -28.16 12.61
N ASN A 77 -34.01 -28.52 12.56
CA ASN A 77 -34.88 -29.18 13.54
C ASN A 77 -34.96 -28.60 14.96
#